data_AF-A0A372BUC7-F1
#
_entry.id   AF-A0A372BUC7-F1
#
_cell.length_a   1.000
_cell.length_b   1.000
_cell.length_c   1.000
_cell.angle_alpha   90.00
_cell.angle_beta   90.00
_cell.angle_gamma   90.00
#
_symmetry.space_group_name_H-M   'P 1'
#
loop_
_entity.id
_entity.type
_entity.pdbx_description
1 polymer ?
#
loop_
_entity_poly.entity_id
_entity_poly.type
_entity_poly.pdbx_seq_one_letter_code
_entity_poly.pdbx_strand_id
1 'polypeptide(L)'
;MHFQIDSRRPIRFACLVALGPRLLLTAALLALTGIIVAADDATELPPERTLAVESYGLDEGLAQSSVISLAEDSNGLLWFGTQEGLHRFDGHYFDVLRREPGDPESLVSSTMDVLTVDQHKRLWMGSNDAGVEVIDLADRSVSNLISRDGLIGLVRFDGR
;
A
#
# COMPACT_ATOMS: atom_id res chain seq x y z
N MET A 1 26.21 12.07 106.32
CA MET A 1 26.91 11.05 105.50
C MET A 1 27.11 11.62 104.10
N HIS A 2 28.18 11.18 103.47
CA HIS A 2 28.97 11.83 102.42
C HIS A 2 28.45 11.51 101.00
N PHE A 3 28.93 12.28 100.01
CA PHE A 3 28.93 12.06 98.54
C PHE A 3 27.64 12.39 97.77
N GLN A 4 27.65 13.05 96.61
CA GLN A 4 28.65 13.87 95.90
C GLN A 4 27.89 14.66 94.81
N ILE A 5 28.42 15.82 94.44
CA ILE A 5 27.95 16.63 93.30
C ILE A 5 28.57 16.05 92.02
N ASP A 6 27.80 15.90 90.95
CA ASP A 6 28.33 16.20 89.62
C ASP A 6 27.41 17.17 88.88
N SER A 7 28.07 18.14 88.29
CA SER A 7 27.64 19.43 87.82
C SER A 7 28.15 19.59 86.39
N ARG A 8 27.33 19.31 85.38
CA ARG A 8 27.59 19.78 84.01
C ARG A 8 26.32 20.27 83.32
N ARG A 9 25.85 21.41 83.84
CA ARG A 9 25.45 22.64 83.12
C ARG A 9 24.18 22.64 82.23
N PRO A 10 23.58 23.84 82.08
CA PRO A 10 22.14 24.06 81.95
C PRO A 10 21.75 24.43 80.48
N ILE A 11 20.50 24.69 80.11
CA ILE A 11 19.82 26.00 80.20
C ILE A 11 18.36 25.83 79.72
N ARG A 12 17.48 26.60 80.38
CA ARG A 12 16.02 26.68 80.27
C ARG A 12 15.53 27.51 79.06
N PHE A 13 14.19 27.66 79.02
CA PHE A 13 13.33 28.59 78.26
C PHE A 13 12.71 27.95 77.00
N ALA A 14 11.49 27.41 77.04
CA ALA A 14 10.20 28.11 77.19
C ALA A 14 10.05 29.28 76.20
N CYS A 15 9.27 29.09 75.13
CA CYS A 15 8.31 30.11 74.69
C CYS A 15 7.33 29.55 73.65
N LEU A 16 6.06 29.55 74.02
CA LEU A 16 4.89 29.37 73.17
C LEU A 16 4.57 30.72 72.52
N VAL A 17 4.72 30.89 71.21
CA VAL A 17 4.25 32.07 70.45
C VAL A 17 3.82 31.60 69.06
N ALA A 18 2.53 31.34 68.86
CA ALA A 18 1.57 32.23 68.20
C ALA A 18 1.78 32.37 66.69
N LEU A 19 0.86 31.76 65.93
CA LEU A 19 0.73 31.89 64.47
C LEU A 19 0.57 33.37 64.08
N GLY A 20 1.37 33.81 63.11
CA GLY A 20 1.22 35.11 62.43
C GLY A 20 0.74 34.95 60.98
N PRO A 21 -0.03 35.90 60.43
CA PRO A 21 -0.84 35.74 59.20
C PRO A 21 -0.04 35.87 57.89
N ARG A 22 1.25 35.53 57.89
CA ARG A 22 2.15 35.74 56.74
C ARG A 22 2.15 34.62 55.68
N LEU A 23 1.29 33.62 55.83
CA LEU A 23 1.15 32.52 54.87
C LEU A 23 0.06 32.73 53.80
N LEU A 24 -0.63 33.87 53.81
CA LEU A 24 -1.64 34.22 52.79
C LEU A 24 -1.09 34.95 51.56
N LEU A 25 0.22 35.23 51.50
CA LEU A 25 0.85 35.94 50.37
C LEU A 25 1.50 35.02 49.33
N THR A 26 1.59 33.71 49.58
CA THR A 26 2.06 32.74 48.57
C THR A 26 0.95 32.22 47.65
N ALA A 27 -0.33 32.45 47.98
CA ALA A 27 -1.46 32.03 47.15
C ALA A 27 -1.78 32.99 45.99
N ALA A 28 -1.24 34.21 45.98
CA ALA A 28 -1.54 35.22 44.96
C ALA A 28 -0.64 35.15 43.71
N LEU A 29 0.41 34.30 43.70
CA LEU A 29 1.32 34.16 42.56
C LEU A 29 1.05 32.92 41.68
N LEU A 30 0.09 32.07 42.05
CA LEU A 30 -0.40 30.98 41.18
C LEU A 30 -1.63 31.37 40.34
N ALA A 31 -2.13 32.60 40.51
CA ALA A 31 -3.23 33.16 39.71
C ALA A 31 -2.74 33.85 38.41
N LEU A 32 -1.45 33.74 38.06
CA LEU A 32 -0.85 34.34 36.86
C LEU A 32 -0.21 33.33 35.90
N THR A 33 -0.28 32.02 36.21
CA THR A 33 -0.04 30.94 35.22
C THR A 33 -1.35 30.30 34.76
N GLY A 34 -2.48 30.99 34.92
CA GLY A 34 -3.65 30.79 34.06
C GLY A 34 -3.37 31.35 32.67
N ILE A 35 -2.25 30.90 32.07
CA ILE A 35 -1.98 31.04 30.65
C ILE A 35 -3.17 30.40 29.99
N ILE A 36 -3.89 31.21 29.23
CA ILE A 36 -4.87 30.83 28.24
C ILE A 36 -4.37 29.52 27.60
N VAL A 37 -4.93 28.38 28.01
CA VAL A 37 -4.96 27.22 27.13
C VAL A 37 -5.98 27.65 26.09
N ALA A 38 -5.49 28.45 25.13
CA ALA A 38 -6.18 28.65 23.87
C ALA A 38 -6.42 27.23 23.40
N ALA A 39 -7.68 26.92 23.09
CA ALA A 39 -8.00 25.70 22.40
C ALA A 39 -7.03 25.61 21.22
N ASP A 40 -6.05 24.72 21.33
CA ASP A 40 -5.33 24.23 20.17
C ASP A 40 -6.29 23.23 19.52
N ASP A 41 -7.48 23.71 19.13
CA ASP A 41 -8.21 23.17 18.00
C ASP A 41 -7.49 23.69 16.74
N ALA A 42 -6.17 23.44 16.70
CA ALA A 42 -5.48 23.28 15.45
C ALA A 42 -6.14 22.07 14.83
N THR A 43 -7.08 22.35 13.94
CA THR A 43 -7.65 21.41 12.99
C THR A 43 -6.47 20.59 12.43
N GLU A 44 -6.21 19.41 12.99
CA GLU A 44 -5.19 18.52 12.47
C GLU A 44 -5.65 18.21 11.05
N LEU A 45 -4.91 18.73 10.07
CA LEU A 45 -5.11 18.32 8.69
C LEU A 45 -5.00 16.79 8.70
N PRO A 46 -5.96 16.07 8.08
CA PRO A 46 -5.91 14.63 8.03
C PRO A 46 -4.51 14.23 7.52
N PRO A 47 -3.89 13.18 8.10
CA PRO A 47 -2.53 12.80 7.72
C PRO A 47 -2.47 12.67 6.21
N GLU A 48 -1.50 13.33 5.58
CA GLU A 48 -1.34 13.28 4.14
C GLU A 48 -1.30 11.81 3.73
N ARG A 49 -2.29 11.38 2.92
CA ARG A 49 -2.32 10.00 2.43
C ARG A 49 -1.20 9.85 1.42
N THR A 50 -0.01 9.47 1.88
CA THR A 50 1.06 9.03 1.00
C THR A 50 0.60 7.73 0.35
N LEU A 51 0.48 7.73 -0.98
CA LEU A 51 0.26 6.50 -1.74
C LEU A 51 1.50 5.61 -1.55
N ALA A 52 1.31 4.43 -0.97
CA ALA A 52 2.33 3.39 -1.01
C ALA A 52 2.39 2.87 -2.45
N VAL A 53 3.55 3.02 -3.08
CA VAL A 53 3.83 2.48 -4.41
C VAL A 53 4.62 1.20 -4.22
N GLU A 54 4.07 0.10 -4.69
CA GLU A 54 4.77 -1.18 -4.79
C GLU A 54 5.26 -1.37 -6.22
N SER A 55 6.43 -1.97 -6.39
CA SER A 55 7.04 -2.21 -7.70
C SER A 55 7.30 -3.70 -7.86
N TYR A 56 6.91 -4.23 -9.02
CA TYR A 56 7.11 -5.61 -9.42
C TYR A 56 7.94 -5.63 -10.70
N GLY A 57 9.03 -6.37 -10.72
CA GLY A 57 9.98 -6.45 -11.82
C GLY A 57 10.50 -7.87 -12.03
N LEU A 58 11.73 -7.97 -12.54
CA LEU A 58 12.34 -9.25 -12.89
C LEU A 58 12.54 -10.16 -11.68
N ASP A 59 12.85 -9.57 -10.52
CA ASP A 59 13.11 -10.32 -9.29
C ASP A 59 11.81 -10.93 -8.72
N GLU A 60 10.66 -10.36 -9.04
CA GLU A 60 9.33 -10.82 -8.65
C GLU A 60 8.69 -11.76 -9.67
N GLY A 61 9.33 -12.04 -10.80
CA GLY A 61 8.87 -13.01 -11.79
C GLY A 61 8.28 -12.43 -13.07
N LEU A 62 8.26 -11.10 -13.24
CA LEU A 62 7.99 -10.50 -14.54
C LEU A 62 9.15 -10.84 -15.48
N ALA A 63 8.90 -11.43 -16.63
CA ALA A 63 10.02 -11.89 -17.48
C ALA A 63 10.68 -10.75 -18.25
N GLN A 64 9.98 -9.64 -18.41
CA GLN A 64 10.41 -8.53 -19.22
C GLN A 64 9.85 -7.23 -18.63
N SER A 65 10.71 -6.23 -18.41
CA SER A 65 10.39 -5.03 -17.64
C SER A 65 9.51 -4.00 -18.38
N SER A 66 9.21 -4.23 -19.66
CA SER A 66 8.39 -3.35 -20.50
C SER A 66 6.99 -3.92 -20.65
N VAL A 67 6.09 -3.50 -19.77
CA VAL A 67 4.66 -3.73 -19.92
C VAL A 67 4.10 -2.82 -21.01
N ILE A 68 3.50 -3.40 -22.05
CA ILE A 68 2.91 -2.68 -23.20
C ILE A 68 1.40 -2.50 -23.01
N SER A 69 0.74 -3.53 -22.46
CA SER A 69 -0.71 -3.56 -22.30
C SER A 69 -1.10 -4.24 -20.99
N LEU A 70 -2.26 -3.87 -20.46
CA LEU A 70 -2.79 -4.37 -19.19
C LEU A 70 -4.30 -4.62 -19.30
N ALA A 71 -4.76 -5.73 -18.74
CA ALA A 71 -6.18 -6.02 -18.55
C ALA A 71 -6.41 -6.70 -17.19
N GLU A 72 -7.60 -6.52 -16.63
CA GLU A 72 -8.07 -7.25 -15.44
C GLU A 72 -9.20 -8.19 -15.89
N ASP A 73 -9.18 -9.45 -15.43
CA ASP A 73 -10.27 -10.38 -15.69
C ASP A 73 -11.37 -10.33 -14.62
N SER A 74 -12.48 -11.03 -14.87
CA SER A 74 -13.63 -11.05 -13.95
C SER A 74 -13.33 -11.67 -12.57
N ASN A 75 -12.18 -12.33 -12.40
CA ASN A 75 -11.74 -12.92 -11.14
C ASN A 75 -10.74 -12.00 -10.39
N GLY A 76 -10.41 -10.83 -10.93
CA GLY A 76 -9.45 -9.89 -10.36
C GLY A 76 -7.99 -10.21 -10.68
N LEU A 77 -7.71 -11.13 -11.62
CA LEU A 77 -6.34 -11.41 -12.04
C LEU A 77 -5.91 -10.35 -13.06
N LEU A 78 -4.67 -9.88 -12.91
CA LEU A 78 -4.07 -8.91 -13.81
C LEU A 78 -3.31 -9.63 -14.92
N TRP A 79 -3.47 -9.14 -16.14
CA TRP A 79 -2.84 -9.64 -17.34
C TRP A 79 -1.98 -8.55 -17.95
N PHE A 80 -0.72 -8.86 -18.26
CA PHE A 80 0.24 -7.93 -18.82
C PHE A 80 0.78 -8.46 -20.15
N GLY A 81 0.63 -7.67 -21.19
CA GLY A 81 1.29 -7.92 -22.47
C GLY A 81 2.68 -7.33 -22.45
N THR A 82 3.68 -8.14 -22.76
CA THR A 82 5.08 -7.72 -22.85
C THR A 82 5.64 -8.00 -24.24
N GLN A 83 6.92 -7.67 -24.44
CA GLN A 83 7.65 -8.05 -25.65
C GLN A 83 8.01 -9.55 -25.68
N GLU A 84 7.84 -10.26 -24.56
CA GLU A 84 8.28 -11.66 -24.38
C GLU A 84 7.12 -12.53 -23.84
N GLY A 85 5.92 -12.27 -24.36
CA GLY A 85 4.71 -13.03 -24.06
C GLY A 85 3.74 -12.35 -23.09
N LEU A 86 2.81 -13.16 -22.60
CA LEU A 86 1.69 -12.77 -21.75
C LEU A 86 1.95 -13.20 -20.31
N HIS A 87 1.80 -12.25 -19.39
CA HIS A 87 1.95 -12.49 -17.96
C HIS A 87 0.60 -12.41 -17.26
N ARG A 88 0.32 -13.34 -16.37
CA ARG A 88 -0.81 -13.28 -15.43
C ARG A 88 -0.27 -13.08 -14.02
N PHE A 89 -0.93 -12.26 -13.23
CA PHE A 89 -0.59 -11.99 -11.84
C PHE A 89 -1.81 -12.11 -10.94
N ASP A 90 -1.66 -12.83 -9.84
CA ASP A 90 -2.71 -13.06 -8.85
C ASP A 90 -2.61 -12.17 -7.60
N GLY A 91 -1.67 -11.22 -7.60
CA GLY A 91 -1.33 -10.41 -6.42
C GLY A 91 -0.08 -10.89 -5.68
N HIS A 92 0.43 -12.07 -6.02
CA HIS A 92 1.59 -12.68 -5.37
C HIS A 92 2.62 -13.22 -6.37
N TYR A 93 2.16 -13.88 -7.44
CA TYR A 93 3.02 -14.59 -8.37
C TYR A 93 2.65 -14.29 -9.83
N PHE A 94 3.66 -14.30 -10.69
CA PHE A 94 3.48 -14.22 -12.13
C PHE A 94 3.50 -15.62 -12.77
N ASP A 95 2.49 -15.91 -13.57
CA ASP A 95 2.48 -17.02 -14.52
C ASP A 95 2.73 -16.47 -15.93
N VAL A 96 3.56 -17.17 -16.72
CA VAL A 96 3.92 -16.71 -18.06
C VAL A 96 3.39 -17.68 -19.10
N LEU A 97 2.61 -17.16 -20.05
CA LEU A 97 2.28 -17.83 -21.29
C LEU A 97 3.19 -17.29 -22.39
N ARG A 98 3.87 -18.18 -23.10
CA ARG A 98 4.78 -17.86 -24.20
C ARG A 98 4.46 -18.68 -25.42
N ARG A 99 5.08 -18.28 -26.53
CA ARG A 99 5.13 -19.07 -27.74
C ARG A 99 6.09 -20.25 -27.56
N GLU A 100 5.59 -21.46 -27.79
CA GLU A 100 6.38 -22.68 -27.80
C GLU A 100 6.20 -23.39 -29.16
N PRO A 101 7.22 -23.37 -30.04
CA PRO A 101 7.10 -23.97 -31.37
C PRO A 101 6.70 -25.46 -31.31
N GLY A 102 5.55 -25.78 -31.88
CA GLY A 102 5.02 -27.14 -31.95
C GLY A 102 4.02 -27.50 -30.85
N ASP A 103 3.78 -26.60 -29.90
CA ASP A 103 2.70 -26.74 -28.91
C ASP A 103 1.46 -25.95 -29.37
N PRO A 104 0.34 -26.63 -29.69
CA PRO A 104 -0.88 -25.97 -30.13
C PRO A 104 -1.61 -25.20 -29.01
N GLU A 105 -1.27 -25.43 -27.74
CA GLU A 105 -1.83 -24.70 -26.59
C GLU A 105 -1.01 -23.46 -26.21
N SER A 106 0.15 -23.27 -26.86
CA SER A 106 1.00 -22.10 -26.66
C SER A 106 0.56 -20.91 -27.52
N LEU A 107 1.08 -19.73 -27.20
CA LEU A 107 0.80 -18.52 -27.99
C LEU A 107 1.45 -18.60 -29.37
N VAL A 108 0.82 -18.00 -30.37
CA VAL A 108 1.41 -17.85 -31.71
C VAL A 108 2.35 -16.65 -31.74
N SER A 109 1.96 -15.55 -31.10
CA SER A 109 2.75 -14.32 -31.01
C SER A 109 3.80 -14.37 -29.89
N SER A 110 4.91 -13.68 -30.12
CA SER A 110 5.87 -13.33 -29.06
C SER A 110 5.57 -12.00 -28.36
N THR A 111 4.76 -11.12 -28.97
CA THR A 111 4.58 -9.73 -28.54
C THR A 111 3.10 -9.38 -28.40
N MET A 112 2.71 -8.79 -27.27
CA MET A 112 1.31 -8.41 -27.01
C MET A 112 1.13 -6.90 -27.01
N ASP A 113 0.54 -6.38 -28.09
CA ASP A 113 0.32 -4.94 -28.29
C ASP A 113 -0.95 -4.44 -27.58
N VAL A 114 -1.99 -5.28 -27.52
CA VAL A 114 -3.26 -4.94 -26.88
C VAL A 114 -3.89 -6.16 -26.20
N LEU A 115 -4.51 -5.91 -25.04
CA LEU A 115 -5.28 -6.89 -24.27
C LEU A 115 -6.66 -6.33 -23.95
N THR A 116 -7.69 -7.17 -24.02
CA THR A 116 -9.02 -6.85 -23.49
C THR A 116 -9.74 -8.13 -23.05
N VAL A 117 -10.51 -8.04 -21.98
CA VAL A 117 -11.36 -9.15 -21.50
C VAL A 117 -12.80 -8.82 -21.86
N ASP A 118 -13.50 -9.78 -22.47
CA ASP A 118 -14.92 -9.64 -22.77
C ASP A 118 -15.83 -10.20 -21.67
N GLN A 119 -17.13 -9.91 -21.80
CA GLN A 119 -18.17 -10.39 -20.87
C GLN A 119 -18.33 -11.93 -20.83
N HIS A 120 -17.80 -12.65 -21.82
CA HIS A 120 -17.81 -14.11 -21.86
C HIS A 120 -16.56 -14.72 -21.23
N LYS A 121 -15.75 -13.91 -20.51
CA LYS A 121 -14.50 -14.33 -19.87
C LYS A 121 -13.48 -14.82 -20.87
N ARG A 122 -13.39 -14.17 -22.03
CA ARG A 122 -12.33 -14.41 -23.01
C ARG A 122 -11.35 -13.26 -22.99
N LEU A 123 -10.07 -13.60 -22.94
CA LEU A 123 -8.98 -12.64 -23.10
C LEU A 123 -8.62 -12.57 -24.58
N TRP A 124 -8.89 -11.40 -25.17
CA TRP A 124 -8.55 -11.07 -26.54
C TRP A 124 -7.21 -10.35 -26.57
N MET A 125 -6.37 -10.77 -27.48
CA MET A 125 -5.00 -10.30 -27.63
C MET A 125 -4.77 -9.91 -29.09
N GLY A 126 -4.21 -8.73 -29.29
CA GLY A 126 -3.80 -8.28 -30.62
C GLY A 126 -2.29 -8.18 -30.70
N SER A 127 -1.73 -8.69 -31.80
CA SER A 127 -0.31 -8.59 -32.11
C SER A 127 -0.09 -8.33 -33.60
N ASN A 128 0.99 -7.64 -33.91
CA ASN A 128 1.36 -7.35 -35.29
C ASN A 128 1.82 -8.60 -36.08
N ASP A 129 2.30 -9.64 -35.40
CA ASP A 129 2.87 -10.86 -36.01
C ASP A 129 1.89 -12.04 -36.10
N ALA A 130 0.85 -12.10 -35.24
CA ALA A 130 -0.12 -13.19 -35.21
C ALA A 130 -1.59 -12.74 -35.40
N GLY A 131 -1.86 -11.44 -35.48
CA GLY A 131 -3.22 -10.93 -35.66
C GLY A 131 -4.00 -10.89 -34.35
N VAL A 132 -5.09 -11.65 -34.26
CA VAL A 132 -5.92 -11.71 -33.04
C VAL A 132 -5.87 -13.12 -32.46
N GLU A 133 -5.54 -13.22 -31.19
CA GLU A 133 -5.57 -14.46 -30.42
C GLU A 133 -6.58 -14.33 -29.28
N VAL A 134 -7.27 -15.42 -28.95
CA VAL A 134 -8.30 -15.46 -27.93
C VAL A 134 -8.04 -16.63 -27.00
N ILE A 135 -7.98 -16.34 -25.70
CA ILE A 135 -7.89 -17.34 -24.64
C ILE A 135 -9.24 -17.42 -23.94
N ASP A 136 -9.86 -18.59 -23.90
CA ASP A 136 -11.00 -18.83 -23.01
C ASP A 136 -10.47 -18.98 -21.58
N LEU A 137 -10.86 -18.09 -20.66
CA LEU A 137 -10.32 -18.10 -19.30
C LEU A 137 -10.90 -19.23 -18.43
N ALA A 138 -11.95 -19.93 -18.88
CA ALA A 138 -12.54 -21.05 -18.14
C ALA A 138 -11.70 -22.33 -18.29
N ASP A 139 -11.20 -22.61 -19.50
CA ASP A 139 -10.43 -23.82 -19.79
C ASP A 139 -9.00 -23.57 -20.30
N ARG A 140 -8.63 -22.30 -20.51
CA ARG A 140 -7.33 -21.83 -21.04
C ARG A 140 -7.05 -22.26 -22.47
N SER A 141 -8.06 -22.66 -23.23
CA SER A 141 -7.89 -22.96 -24.65
C SER A 141 -7.51 -21.70 -25.42
N VAL A 142 -6.52 -21.83 -26.29
CA VAL A 142 -6.03 -20.75 -27.16
C VAL A 142 -6.57 -20.95 -28.58
N SER A 143 -7.11 -19.88 -29.16
CA SER A 143 -7.57 -19.86 -30.55
C SER A 143 -7.01 -18.66 -31.27
N ASN A 144 -6.52 -18.86 -32.49
CA ASN A 144 -5.99 -17.79 -33.33
C ASN A 144 -7.01 -17.46 -34.43
N LEU A 145 -7.33 -16.18 -34.56
CA LEU A 145 -8.23 -15.64 -35.56
C LEU A 145 -7.38 -14.85 -36.57
N ILE A 146 -7.33 -15.34 -37.80
CA ILE A 146 -6.53 -14.76 -38.87
C ILE A 146 -7.40 -14.11 -39.94
N SER A 147 -6.78 -13.41 -40.89
CA SER A 147 -7.48 -12.77 -42.00
C SER A 147 -8.37 -13.71 -42.82
N ARG A 148 -8.04 -15.02 -42.85
CA ARG A 148 -8.89 -16.05 -43.49
C ARG A 148 -10.22 -16.25 -42.78
N ASP A 149 -10.34 -15.86 -41.51
CA ASP A 149 -11.57 -15.92 -40.72
C ASP A 149 -12.42 -14.65 -40.86
N GLY A 150 -12.10 -13.80 -41.84
CA GLY A 150 -12.84 -12.57 -42.14
C GLY A 150 -12.33 -11.32 -41.45
N LEU A 151 -11.20 -11.39 -40.74
CA LEU A 151 -10.55 -10.25 -40.10
C LEU A 151 -9.81 -9.38 -41.14
N ILE A 152 -10.50 -8.36 -41.63
CA ILE A 152 -9.91 -7.28 -42.43
C ILE A 152 -9.80 -6.03 -41.57
N GLY A 153 -8.59 -5.77 -41.04
CA GLY A 153 -8.12 -4.45 -40.61
C GLY A 153 -8.84 -3.78 -39.44
N LEU A 154 -8.12 -3.58 -38.34
CA LEU A 154 -8.49 -2.79 -37.16
C LEU A 154 -9.83 -3.21 -36.51
N VAL A 155 -9.80 -4.28 -35.73
CA VAL A 155 -10.88 -4.59 -34.79
C VAL A 155 -10.81 -3.58 -33.64
N ARG A 156 -11.82 -2.71 -33.55
CA ARG A 156 -12.08 -1.96 -32.31
C ARG A 156 -13.04 -2.78 -31.47
N PHE A 157 -12.56 -3.30 -30.36
CA PHE A 157 -13.39 -3.92 -29.34
C PHE A 157 -14.10 -2.82 -28.55
N ASP A 158 -15.44 -2.79 -28.58
CA ASP A 158 -16.19 -2.02 -27.60
C ASP A 158 -16.27 -2.90 -26.34
N GLY A 159 -15.55 -2.53 -25.28
CA GLY A 159 -15.51 -3.29 -24.03
C GLY A 159 -16.84 -3.24 -23.27
N ARG A 160 -17.92 -3.77 -23.87
CA ARG A 160 -19.27 -3.84 -23.31
C ARG A 160 -19.69 -5.27 -23.00
#